data_AF-A0A2V5U5Z5-F1
#
_entry.id   AF-A0A2V5U5Z5-F1
#
_cell.length_a   1.000
_cell.length_b   1.000
_cell.length_c   1.000
_cell.angle_alpha   90.00
_cell.angle_beta   90.00
_cell.angle_gamma   90.00
#
_symmetry.space_group_name_H-M   'P 1'
#
loop_
_entity.id
_entity.type
_entity.pdbx_description
1 polymer ?
#
loop_
_entity_poly.entity_id
_entity_poly.type
_entity_poly.pdbx_seq_one_letter_code
_entity_poly.pdbx_strand_id
1 'polypeptide(L)' 'MDSAHPGMNAAQQCVVVKAPLERVYEQWARIEDLPKFIPPLREVRRIDDTHFSYTWHPNGDEQQGVF' A
#
# COMPACT_ATOMS: atom_id res chain seq x y z
N MET A 1 12.21 32.86 16.51
CA MET A 1 12.66 31.50 16.11
C MET A 1 11.51 30.90 15.34
N ASP A 2 11.67 30.82 14.02
CA ASP A 2 10.64 30.34 13.09
C ASP A 2 10.58 28.81 13.19
N SER A 3 9.51 28.29 13.82
CA SER A 3 9.28 26.85 13.93
C SER A 3 8.69 26.36 12.61
N ALA A 4 9.56 26.11 11.63
CA ALA A 4 9.19 25.45 10.39
C ALA A 4 8.57 24.09 10.71
N HIS A 5 7.23 24.01 10.67
CA HIS A 5 6.54 22.73 10.57
C HIS A 5 6.88 22.18 9.19
N PRO A 6 7.49 20.98 9.08
CA PRO A 6 7.67 20.36 7.78
C PRO A 6 6.27 20.22 7.17
N GLY A 7 6.03 20.90 6.04
CA GLY A 7 4.76 20.79 5.33
C GLY A 7 4.48 19.32 5.06
N MET A 8 3.42 18.79 5.68
CA MET A 8 2.97 17.42 5.47
C MET A 8 2.69 17.26 3.97
N ASN A 9 3.54 16.52 3.26
CA ASN A 9 3.30 16.21 1.85
C ASN A 9 2.24 15.10 1.79
N ALA A 10 0.97 15.48 2.02
CA ALA A 10 -0.16 14.57 1.98
C ALA A 10 -0.56 14.33 0.52
N ALA A 11 0.10 13.36 -0.13
CA ALA A 11 -0.34 12.90 -1.43
C ALA A 11 -1.69 12.19 -1.28
N GLN A 12 -2.74 12.74 -1.89
CA GLN A 12 -4.06 12.12 -1.95
C GLN A 12 -4.36 11.71 -3.39
N GLN A 13 -4.73 10.45 -3.59
CA GLN A 13 -5.22 9.95 -4.87
C GLN A 13 -6.56 9.24 -4.68
N CYS A 14 -7.43 9.36 -5.68
CA CYS A 14 -8.73 8.69 -5.70
C CYS A 14 -8.89 7.92 -7.02
N VAL A 15 -9.47 6.72 -6.93
CA VAL A 15 -9.81 5.91 -8.10
C VAL A 15 -11.26 5.43 -7.98
N VAL A 16 -12.00 5.46 -9.08
CA VAL A 16 -13.38 4.95 -9.14
C VAL A 16 -13.35 3.55 -9.72
N VAL A 17 -13.79 2.57 -8.94
CA VAL A 17 -13.83 1.15 -9.34
C VAL A 17 -15.27 0.76 -9.70
N LYS A 18 -15.48 0.26 -10.94
CA LYS A 18 -16.78 -0.22 -11.41
C LYS A 18 -16.99 -1.70 -11.04
N ALA A 19 -17.17 -1.97 -9.76
CA ALA A 19 -17.45 -3.31 -9.23
C ALA A 19 -18.38 -3.23 -8.00
N PRO A 20 -19.08 -4.32 -7.63
CA PRO A 20 -19.86 -4.38 -6.39
C PRO A 20 -18.99 -4.10 -5.17
N LEU A 21 -19.53 -3.35 -4.20
CA LEU A 21 -18.82 -2.89 -3.01
C LEU A 21 -18.22 -4.05 -2.20
N GLU A 22 -19.03 -5.08 -1.94
CA GLU A 22 -18.62 -6.28 -1.19
C GLU A 22 -17.40 -6.95 -1.83
N ARG A 23 -17.40 -7.08 -3.16
CA ARG A 23 -16.29 -7.66 -3.91
C ARG A 23 -15.00 -6.84 -3.77
N VAL A 24 -15.11 -5.51 -3.80
CA VAL A 24 -13.94 -4.63 -3.63
C VAL A 24 -13.37 -4.76 -2.22
N TYR A 25 -14.23 -4.72 -1.20
CA TYR A 25 -13.80 -4.88 0.19
C TYR A 25 -13.15 -6.24 0.45
N GLU A 26 -13.78 -7.33 0.01
CA GLU A 26 -13.22 -8.68 0.17
C GLU A 26 -11.86 -8.82 -0.52
N GLN A 27 -11.71 -8.27 -1.72
CA GLN A 27 -10.46 -8.35 -2.46
C GLN A 27 -9.35 -7.52 -1.79
N TRP A 28 -9.65 -6.32 -1.30
CA TRP A 28 -8.65 -5.44 -0.69
C TRP A 28 -8.29 -5.85 0.74
N ALA A 29 -9.15 -6.60 1.43
CA ALA A 29 -8.83 -7.20 2.73
C ALA A 29 -7.76 -8.31 2.64
N ARG A 30 -7.55 -8.89 1.45
CA ARG A 30 -6.57 -9.94 1.20
C ARG A 30 -5.25 -9.31 0.79
N ILE A 31 -4.47 -8.91 1.79
CA ILE A 31 -3.20 -8.19 1.59
C ILE A 31 -2.22 -8.97 0.69
N GLU A 32 -2.27 -10.30 0.72
CA GLU A 32 -1.42 -11.21 -0.06
C GLU A 32 -1.75 -11.17 -1.56
N ASP A 33 -2.95 -10.72 -1.93
CA ASP A 33 -3.37 -10.56 -3.32
C ASP A 33 -2.98 -9.19 -3.88
N LEU A 34 -2.59 -8.21 -3.06
CA LEU A 34 -2.22 -6.86 -3.50
C LEU A 34 -1.11 -6.82 -4.57
N PRO A 35 -0.04 -7.65 -4.52
CA PRO A 35 0.98 -7.71 -5.57
C PRO A 35 0.42 -8.00 -6.97
N LYS A 36 -0.72 -8.69 -7.07
CA LYS A 36 -1.37 -8.99 -8.37
C LYS A 36 -1.93 -7.74 -9.04
N PHE A 37 -2.17 -6.68 -8.28
CA PHE A 37 -2.84 -5.45 -8.74
C PHE A 37 -1.94 -4.22 -8.65
N ILE A 38 -0.85 -4.26 -7.88
CA ILE A 38 0.09 -3.15 -7.67
C ILE A 38 1.46 -3.59 -8.19
N PRO A 39 1.79 -3.39 -9.48
CA PRO A 39 3.01 -3.93 -10.08
C PRO A 39 4.35 -3.61 -9.37
N PRO A 40 4.53 -2.42 -8.76
CA PRO A 40 5.72 -2.13 -7.96
C PRO A 40 5.81 -2.94 -6.67
N LEU A 41 4.69 -3.45 -6.15
CA LEU A 41 4.63 -4.29 -4.95
C LEU A 41 4.92 -5.75 -5.36
N ARG A 42 6.04 -6.32 -4.89
CA ARG A 42 6.48 -7.66 -5.32
C ARG A 42 6.03 -8.78 -4.40
N GLU A 43 6.23 -8.59 -3.11
CA GLU A 43 5.86 -9.58 -2.10
C GLU A 43 5.16 -8.85 -0.95
N VAL A 44 4.13 -9.47 -0.42
CA VAL A 44 3.48 -9.07 0.82
C VAL A 44 3.38 -10.31 1.68
N ARG A 45 3.84 -10.21 2.92
CA ARG A 45 3.78 -11.28 3.90
C ARG A 45 3.18 -10.76 5.19
N ARG A 46 2.14 -11.44 5.65
CA ARG A 46 1.52 -11.18 6.94
C ARG A 46 2.45 -11.59 8.07
N ILE A 47 2.62 -10.70 9.05
CA ILE A 47 3.41 -10.96 10.26
C ILE A 47 2.48 -11.42 11.38
N ASP A 48 1.38 -10.70 11.59
CA ASP A 48 0.32 -11.03 12.55
C ASP A 48 -1.05 -10.52 12.05
N ASP A 49 -2.04 -10.38 12.94
CA ASP A 49 -3.39 -9.98 12.56
C ASP A 49 -3.52 -8.53 12.08
N THR A 50 -2.56 -7.67 12.41
CA THR A 50 -2.59 -6.24 12.06
C THR A 50 -1.38 -5.76 11.30
N HIS A 51 -0.28 -6.52 11.30
CA HIS A 51 0.98 -6.11 10.70
C HIS A 51 1.36 -6.96 9.47
N PHE A 52 1.99 -6.32 8.50
CA PHE A 52 2.53 -6.98 7.32
C PHE A 52 3.86 -6.38 6.86
N SER A 53 4.74 -7.23 6.36
CA SER A 53 5.93 -6.82 5.63
C SER A 53 5.67 -6.82 4.12
N TYR A 54 6.32 -5.93 3.40
CA TYR A 54 6.25 -5.88 1.95
C TYR A 54 7.58 -5.52 1.29
N THR A 55 7.77 -6.02 0.08
CA THR A 55 8.89 -5.67 -0.81
C THR A 55 8.36 -4.83 -1.97
N TRP A 56 8.97 -3.67 -2.16
CA TRP A 56 8.58 -2.63 -3.11
C TRP A 56 9.74 -2.35 -4.07
N HIS A 57 9.48 -2.30 -5.37
CA HIS A 57 10.47 -2.00 -6.41
C HIS A 57 10.02 -0.81 -7.27
N PRO A 58 10.09 0.43 -6.76
CA PRO A 58 9.89 1.59 -7.59
C PRO A 58 11.15 1.79 -8.42
N ASN A 59 11.05 1.74 -9.75
CA ASN A 59 12.15 2.04 -10.67
C ASN A 59 13.37 1.10 -10.60
N GLY A 60 13.26 -0.09 -9.99
CA GLY A 60 14.28 -1.13 -10.02
C GLY A 60 15.06 -1.32 -8.71
N ASP A 61 15.01 -0.36 -7.78
CA ASP A 61 15.62 -0.51 -6.46
C ASP A 61 14.70 -1.29 -5.51
N GLU A 62 15.24 -2.27 -4.81
CA GLU A 62 14.50 -3.02 -3.80
C GLU A 62 14.40 -2.22 -2.50
N GLN A 63 13.17 -2.03 -2.02
CA GLN A 63 12.88 -1.46 -0.71
C GLN A 63 11.98 -2.43 0.07
N GLN A 64 12.27 -2.59 1.35
CA GLN A 64 11.45 -3.40 2.25
C GLN A 64 10.83 -2.50 3.31
N GLY A 65 9.56 -2.74 3.62
CA GLY A 65 8.80 -1.99 4.61
C GLY A 65 7.96 -2.90 5.49
N VAL A 66 7.58 -2.38 6.64
CA VAL A 66 6.60 -2.99 7.56
C VAL A 66 5.53 -1.96 7.83
N PHE A 67 4.28 -2.40 7.80
CA PHE A 67 3.11 -1.61 8.17
C PHE A 67 2.36 -2.32 9.30
#